data_AF-A0A380MZ37-F1
#
_entry.id   AF-A0A380MZ37-F1
#
_cell.length_a   1.000
_cell.length_b   1.000
_cell.length_c   1.000
_cell.angle_alpha   90.00
_cell.angle_beta   90.00
_cell.angle_gamma   90.00
#
_symmetry.space_group_name_H-M   'P 1'
#
loop_
_entity.id
_entity.type
_entity.pdbx_description
1 polymer ?
#
loop_
_entity_poly.entity_id
_entity_poly.type
_entity_poly.pdbx_seq_one_letter_code
_entity_poly.pdbx_strand_id
1 'polypeptide(L)' 'MILTIDAAYTIDHWEKRALPGFLASTVDAVRSVDKLRTLAEREKAIVVTGHDPDAWGTFKKAPDFYN' A
#
# COMPACT_ATOMS: atom_id res chain seq x y z
N MET A 1 8.78 -7.63 -1.59
CA MET A 1 7.96 -6.64 -0.86
C MET A 1 7.76 -5.45 -1.77
N ILE A 2 6.58 -4.83 -1.76
CA ILE A 2 6.26 -3.61 -2.50
C ILE A 2 5.85 -2.56 -1.48
N LEU A 3 6.54 -1.41 -1.52
CA LEU A 3 6.18 -0.23 -0.76
C LEU A 3 5.28 0.64 -1.62
N THR A 4 4.02 0.82 -1.23
CA THR A 4 3.08 1.63 -2.02
C THR A 4 3.25 3.12 -1.73
N ILE A 5 3.79 3.48 -0.56
CA ILE A 5 3.90 4.86 -0.08
C ILE A 5 2.50 5.51 -0.21
N ASP A 6 2.40 6.68 -0.81
CA ASP A 6 1.16 7.44 -0.94
C ASP A 6 0.27 6.96 -2.11
N ALA A 7 0.73 6.00 -2.92
CA ALA A 7 -0.11 5.41 -3.96
C ALA A 7 -1.25 4.56 -3.37
N ALA A 8 -1.07 4.00 -2.16
CA ALA A 8 -2.12 3.35 -1.38
C ALA A 8 -1.92 3.62 0.12
N TYR A 9 -2.83 4.39 0.72
CA TYR A 9 -2.71 4.82 2.13
C TYR A 9 -2.99 3.69 3.09
N THR A 10 -4.11 3.01 2.91
CA THR A 10 -4.59 1.94 3.78
C THR A 10 -4.96 0.71 2.97
N ILE A 11 -5.18 -0.41 3.64
CA ILE A 11 -5.73 -1.61 3.03
C ILE A 11 -7.12 -1.32 2.43
N ASP A 12 -7.88 -0.38 2.97
CA ASP A 12 -9.15 0.05 2.40
C ASP A 12 -8.96 0.77 1.05
N HIS A 13 -7.96 1.65 0.92
CA HIS A 13 -7.62 2.26 -0.36
C HIS A 13 -7.08 1.20 -1.35
N TRP A 14 -6.20 0.31 -0.91
CA TRP A 14 -5.69 -0.80 -1.71
C TRP A 14 -6.80 -1.72 -2.27
N GLU A 15 -7.81 -2.01 -1.45
CA GLU A 15 -8.98 -2.80 -1.83
C GLU A 15 -10.08 -1.97 -2.52
N LYS A 16 -9.79 -0.73 -2.91
CA LYS A 16 -10.72 0.19 -3.59
C LYS A 16 -12.03 0.43 -2.82
N ARG A 17 -11.98 0.31 -1.50
CA ARG A 17 -13.09 0.62 -0.58
C ARG A 17 -13.12 2.09 -0.20
N ALA A 18 -12.00 2.80 -0.38
CA ALA A 18 -11.88 4.24 -0.17
C ALA A 18 -10.98 4.88 -1.23
N LEU A 19 -11.20 6.17 -1.51
CA LEU A 19 -10.29 7.01 -2.28
C LEU A 19 -9.39 7.82 -1.34
N PRO A 20 -8.18 8.21 -1.76
CA PRO A 20 -7.32 9.05 -0.94
C PRO A 20 -7.92 10.45 -0.80
N GLY A 21 -7.70 11.11 0.34
CA GLY A 21 -8.15 12.48 0.56
C GLY A 21 -7.32 13.55 -0.16
N PHE A 22 -6.08 13.22 -0.51
CA PHE A 22 -5.16 14.10 -1.23
C PHE A 22 -4.69 13.43 -2.51
N LEU A 23 -5.05 14.00 -3.66
CA LEU A 23 -4.69 13.47 -4.97
C LEU A 23 -4.77 14.56 -6.04
N ALA A 24 -4.00 14.39 -7.12
CA ALA A 24 -4.10 15.26 -8.30
C ALA A 24 -5.11 14.72 -9.35
N SER A 25 -5.29 13.39 -9.43
CA SER A 25 -6.16 12.73 -10.41
C SER A 25 -6.69 11.41 -9.85
N THR A 26 -8.02 11.29 -9.74
CA THR A 26 -8.66 10.09 -9.18
C THR A 26 -8.44 8.89 -10.11
N VAL A 27 -8.47 9.13 -11.42
CA VAL A 27 -8.26 8.09 -12.43
C VAL A 27 -6.84 7.53 -12.33
N ASP A 28 -5.83 8.39 -12.19
CA ASP A 28 -4.45 7.94 -12.11
C ASP A 28 -4.14 7.27 -10.77
N ALA A 29 -4.79 7.70 -9.67
CA ALA A 29 -4.71 7.03 -8.39
C ALA A 29 -5.22 5.58 -8.49
N VAL A 30 -6.43 5.37 -9.03
CA VAL A 30 -7.01 4.03 -9.21
C VAL A 30 -6.15 3.15 -10.13
N ARG A 31 -5.69 3.70 -11.26
CA ARG A 31 -4.80 2.98 -12.20
C ARG A 31 -3.46 2.59 -11.57
N SER A 32 -2.91 3.46 -10.73
CA SER A 32 -1.65 3.18 -10.02
C SER A 32 -1.82 2.04 -9.04
N VAL A 33 -2.92 2.01 -8.27
CA VAL A 33 -3.25 0.87 -7.39
C VAL A 33 -3.39 -0.42 -8.19
N ASP A 34 -4.08 -0.42 -9.33
CA ASP A 34 -4.23 -1.61 -10.18
C ASP A 34 -2.92 -2.15 -10.73
N LYS A 35 -2.03 -1.24 -11.17
CA LYS A 35 -0.68 -1.61 -11.60
C LYS A 35 0.10 -2.27 -10.47
N LEU A 36 0.05 -1.70 -9.26
CA LEU A 36 0.74 -2.25 -8.10
C LEU A 36 0.16 -3.60 -7.66
N ARG A 37 -1.18 -3.79 -7.71
CA ARG A 37 -1.84 -5.07 -7.44
C ARG A 37 -1.34 -6.17 -8.37
N THR A 38 -1.35 -5.89 -9.68
CA THR A 38 -0.84 -6.82 -10.71
C THR A 38 0.61 -7.21 -10.43
N LEU A 39 1.45 -6.24 -10.07
CA LEU A 39 2.84 -6.50 -9.72
C LEU A 39 2.98 -7.33 -8.44
N ALA A 40 2.21 -7.02 -7.40
CA ALA A 40 2.22 -7.73 -6.13
C ALA A 40 1.83 -9.21 -6.30
N GLU A 41 0.77 -9.47 -7.08
CA GLU A 41 0.31 -10.81 -7.41
C GLU A 41 1.36 -11.59 -8.20
N ARG A 42 1.94 -10.98 -9.25
CA ARG A 42 2.96 -11.61 -10.10
C ARG A 42 4.20 -12.00 -9.31
N GLU A 43 4.69 -11.11 -8.46
CA GLU A 43 5.92 -11.30 -7.69
C GLU A 43 5.71 -11.99 -6.34
N LYS A 44 4.45 -12.35 -6.00
CA LYS A 44 4.05 -12.86 -4.67
C LYS A 44 4.59 -11.97 -3.54
N ALA A 45 4.55 -10.67 -3.74
CA ALA A 45 5.16 -9.71 -2.85
C ALA A 45 4.24 -9.37 -1.67
N ILE A 46 4.84 -9.24 -0.48
CA ILE A 46 4.19 -8.58 0.66
C ILE A 46 3.96 -7.11 0.29
N VAL A 47 2.72 -6.63 0.46
CA VAL A 47 2.31 -5.24 0.23
C VAL A 47 2.40 -4.46 1.53
N VAL A 48 3.03 -3.29 1.49
CA VAL A 48 3.13 -2.37 2.62
C VAL A 48 2.47 -1.06 2.22
N THR A 49 1.32 -0.76 2.83
CA THR A 49 0.55 0.47 2.65
C THR A 49 1.18 1.65 3.38
N GLY A 50 0.93 2.87 2.91
CA GLY A 50 1.66 4.07 3.37
C GLY A 50 1.33 4.53 4.79
N HIS A 51 0.05 4.54 5.16
CA HIS A 51 -0.48 5.19 6.37
C HIS A 51 -1.54 4.33 7.06
N ASP A 52 -1.35 3.01 7.08
CA ASP A 52 -2.28 2.08 7.73
C ASP A 52 -1.83 1.77 9.17
N PRO A 53 -2.44 2.37 10.21
CA PRO A 53 -2.00 2.15 11.59
C PRO A 53 -2.26 0.70 12.05
N ASP A 54 -3.31 0.06 11.56
CA ASP A 54 -3.69 -1.30 11.95
C ASP A 54 -2.73 -2.31 11.35
N ALA A 55 -2.42 -2.19 10.05
CA ALA A 55 -1.46 -3.05 9.38
C ALA A 55 -0.02 -2.78 9.86
N TRP A 56 0.33 -1.53 10.16
CA TRP A 56 1.68 -1.16 10.60
C TRP A 56 2.16 -1.95 11.82
N GLY A 57 1.25 -2.22 12.76
CA GLY A 57 1.53 -3.02 13.95
C GLY A 57 2.09 -4.42 13.64
N THR A 58 1.68 -5.01 12.51
CA THR A 58 2.00 -6.40 12.14
C THR A 58 3.39 -6.59 11.53
N PHE A 59 3.99 -5.52 11.00
CA PHE A 59 5.32 -5.59 10.41
C PHE A 59 6.40 -5.66 11.50
N LYS A 60 7.41 -6.48 11.22
CA LYS A 60 8.67 -6.53 11.97
C LYS A 60 9.40 -5.19 11.81
N LYS A 61 10.02 -4.68 12.87
CA LYS A 61 10.64 -3.35 12.91
C LYS A 61 12.07 -3.44 13.44
N ALA A 62 12.90 -2.49 13.03
CA ALA A 62 14.19 -2.27 13.67
C ALA A 62 13.99 -1.45 14.97
N PRO A 63 14.83 -1.65 16.00
CA PRO A 63 15.93 -2.62 16.05
C PRO A 63 15.48 -4.04 16.42
N ASP A 64 14.22 -4.23 16.82
CA ASP A 64 13.76 -5.46 17.45
C ASP A 64 13.90 -6.73 16.59
N PHE A 65 13.81 -6.60 15.26
CA PHE A 65 13.92 -7.73 14.33
C PHE A 65 15.01 -7.57 13.27
N TYR A 66 15.38 -6.34 12.90
CA TYR A 66 16.39 -6.05 11.88
C TYR A 66 17.50 -5.19 12.48
N ASN A 67 18.76 -5.52 12.15
CA ASN A 67 19.96 -4.77 12.56
C ASN A 67 20.38 -3.75 11.51
#